data_AF-A8V612-F1
#
_entry.id   AF-A8V612-F1
#
_cell.length_a   1.000
_cell.length_b   1.000
_cell.length_c   1.000
_cell.angle_alpha   90.00
_cell.angle_beta   90.00
_cell.angle_gamma   90.00
#
_symmetry.space_group_name_H-M   'P 1'
#
loop_
_entity.id
_entity.type
_entity.pdbx_description
1 polymer ?
#
loop_
_entity_poly.entity_id
_entity_poly.type
_entity_poly.pdbx_seq_one_letter_code
_entity_poly.pdbx_strand_id
1 'polypeptide(L)'
;IKILNEDIEYFKDTKELQPQEKSKIINKLEKRKKLAEISPEKKYIILRLGKHQGFLSTTINLLVKELDPELYSQAYKYLVHRGYPDFPNKSRKLTIDNELLGWCVLTPES
;
A
#
# COMPACT_ATOMS: atom_id res chain seq x y z
N ILE A 1 -1.07 9.17 -3.95
CA ILE A 1 -2.08 8.37 -4.71
C ILE A 1 -1.50 7.05 -5.22
N LYS A 2 -0.28 7.01 -5.78
CA LYS A 2 0.32 5.80 -6.39
C LYS A 2 0.24 4.51 -5.56
N ILE A 3 0.61 4.53 -4.28
CA ILE A 3 0.53 3.35 -3.41
C ILE A 3 -0.90 2.78 -3.25
N LEU A 4 -1.93 3.64 -3.29
CA LEU A 4 -3.33 3.20 -3.27
C LEU A 4 -3.71 2.55 -4.60
N ASN A 5 -3.19 3.04 -5.73
CA ASN A 5 -3.40 2.40 -7.03
C ASN A 5 -2.72 1.02 -7.08
N GLU A 6 -1.48 0.91 -6.59
CA GLU A 6 -0.77 -0.39 -6.52
C GLU A 6 -1.51 -1.39 -5.63
N ASP A 7 -2.07 -0.95 -4.49
CA ASP A 7 -2.90 -1.82 -3.65
C ASP A 7 -4.20 -2.22 -4.36
N ILE A 8 -4.86 -1.31 -5.08
CA ILE A 8 -6.08 -1.63 -5.85
C ILE A 8 -5.79 -2.66 -6.94
N GLU A 9 -4.71 -2.48 -7.71
CA GLU A 9 -4.29 -3.42 -8.75
C GLU A 9 -3.95 -4.80 -8.17
N TYR A 10 -3.19 -4.84 -7.07
CA TYR A 10 -2.88 -6.08 -6.36
C TYR A 10 -4.16 -6.85 -6.00
N PHE A 11 -5.16 -6.17 -5.42
CA PHE A 11 -6.41 -6.84 -5.04
C PHE A 11 -7.29 -7.16 -6.26
N LYS A 12 -7.19 -6.44 -7.38
CA LYS A 12 -7.84 -6.79 -8.65
C LYS A 12 -7.29 -8.07 -9.28
N ASP A 13 -6.02 -8.38 -9.07
CA ASP A 13 -5.37 -9.53 -9.71
C ASP A 13 -5.21 -10.75 -8.79
N THR A 14 -5.30 -10.57 -7.47
CA THR A 14 -5.20 -11.70 -6.54
C THR A 14 -6.32 -12.72 -6.73
N LYS A 15 -5.93 -14.00 -6.64
CA LYS A 15 -6.80 -15.19 -6.68
C LYS A 15 -7.06 -15.77 -5.28
N GLU A 16 -6.48 -15.18 -4.24
CA GLU A 16 -6.50 -15.71 -2.86
C GLU A 16 -7.77 -15.34 -2.08
N LEU A 17 -8.61 -14.45 -2.61
CA LEU A 17 -9.78 -13.91 -1.93
C LEU A 17 -11.07 -14.22 -2.68
N GLN A 18 -12.17 -14.38 -1.93
CA GLN A 18 -13.49 -14.49 -2.52
C GLN A 18 -13.91 -13.18 -3.19
N PRO A 19 -14.72 -13.21 -4.28
CA PRO A 19 -15.13 -12.00 -4.99
C PRO A 19 -15.77 -10.93 -4.11
N GLN A 20 -16.54 -11.34 -3.09
CA GLN A 20 -17.21 -10.42 -2.16
C GLN A 20 -16.21 -9.68 -1.24
N GLU A 21 -15.20 -10.38 -0.73
CA GLU A 21 -14.16 -9.80 0.12
C GLU A 21 -13.29 -8.83 -0.67
N LYS A 22 -12.90 -9.24 -1.88
CA LYS A 22 -12.17 -8.42 -2.85
C LYS A 22 -12.91 -7.12 -3.16
N SER A 23 -14.22 -7.19 -3.43
CA SER A 23 -15.05 -6.01 -3.66
C SER A 23 -15.09 -5.08 -2.45
N LYS A 24 -15.24 -5.63 -1.23
CA LYS A 24 -15.20 -4.82 0.02
C LYS A 24 -13.87 -4.09 0.18
N ILE A 25 -12.74 -4.78 -0.04
CA ILE A 25 -11.39 -4.19 0.08
C ILE A 25 -11.20 -3.07 -0.95
N ILE A 26 -11.52 -3.35 -2.23
CA ILE A 26 -11.39 -2.37 -3.32
C ILE A 26 -12.25 -1.14 -3.03
N ASN A 27 -13.51 -1.30 -2.60
CA ASN A 27 -14.37 -0.18 -2.25
C ASN A 27 -13.79 0.68 -1.12
N LYS A 28 -13.17 0.07 -0.11
CA LYS A 28 -12.51 0.78 0.99
C LYS A 28 -11.24 1.51 0.51
N LEU A 29 -10.50 0.95 -0.43
CA LEU A 29 -9.34 1.58 -1.06
C LEU A 29 -9.73 2.77 -1.94
N GLU A 30 -10.77 2.63 -2.75
CA GLU A 30 -11.29 3.71 -3.60
C GLU A 30 -11.80 4.89 -2.77
N LYS A 31 -12.47 4.63 -1.64
CA LYS A 31 -12.84 5.69 -0.68
C LYS A 31 -11.62 6.46 -0.16
N ARG A 32 -10.54 5.74 0.22
CA ARG A 32 -9.29 6.35 0.66
C ARG A 32 -8.62 7.15 -0.45
N LYS A 33 -8.67 6.66 -1.69
CA LYS A 33 -8.16 7.37 -2.87
C LYS A 33 -8.88 8.69 -3.08
N LYS A 34 -10.22 8.70 -3.02
CA LYS A 34 -11.02 9.94 -3.08
C LYS A 34 -10.65 10.92 -1.96
N LEU A 35 -10.44 10.43 -0.74
CA LEU A 35 -9.96 11.27 0.35
C LEU A 35 -8.57 11.86 0.05
N ALA A 36 -7.68 11.10 -0.58
CA ALA A 36 -6.35 11.57 -0.97
C ALA A 36 -6.40 12.65 -2.05
N GLU A 37 -7.35 12.55 -2.98
CA GLU A 37 -7.56 13.52 -4.04
C GLU A 37 -8.06 14.87 -3.51
N ILE A 38 -8.97 14.88 -2.54
CA ILE A 38 -9.47 16.12 -1.91
C ILE A 38 -8.58 16.64 -0.77
N SER A 39 -7.57 15.84 -0.37
CA SER A 39 -6.66 16.13 0.74
C SER A 39 -5.99 17.50 0.65
N PRO A 40 -5.48 17.95 -0.52
CA PRO A 40 -4.82 19.26 -0.64
C PRO A 40 -5.77 20.42 -0.35
N GLU A 41 -7.02 20.35 -0.82
CA GLU A 41 -8.04 21.38 -0.62
C GLU A 41 -8.49 21.46 0.84
N LYS A 42 -8.59 20.30 1.49
CA LYS A 42 -9.02 20.17 2.88
C LYS A 42 -7.89 20.28 3.90
N LYS A 43 -6.64 20.44 3.46
CA LYS A 43 -5.42 20.39 4.28
C LYS A 43 -5.32 19.09 5.11
N TYR A 44 -5.88 18.00 4.60
CA TYR A 44 -5.73 16.69 5.23
C TYR A 44 -4.34 16.12 4.91
N ILE A 45 -3.81 15.31 5.82
CA ILE A 45 -2.58 14.55 5.59
C ILE A 45 -2.93 13.07 5.70
N ILE A 46 -2.76 12.34 4.59
CA ILE A 46 -2.96 10.89 4.56
C ILE A 46 -1.62 10.21 4.70
N LEU A 47 -1.53 9.32 5.67
CA LEU A 47 -0.29 8.63 6.02
C LEU A 47 -0.58 7.19 6.44
N ARG A 48 0.46 6.34 6.38
CA ARG A 48 0.39 4.96 6.86
C ARG A 48 1.29 4.82 8.08
N LEU A 49 0.80 4.24 9.18
CA LEU A 49 1.50 4.04 10.46
C LEU A 49 1.62 2.56 10.82
N GLY A 50 2.63 2.21 11.62
CA GLY A 50 2.83 0.89 12.22
C GLY A 50 3.87 -0.02 11.56
N LYS A 51 4.17 -1.16 12.22
CA LYS A 51 5.14 -2.20 11.80
C LYS A 51 4.70 -2.99 10.55
N HIS A 52 3.46 -2.81 10.11
CA HIS A 52 2.81 -3.61 9.05
C HIS A 52 2.35 -2.78 7.86
N GLN A 53 2.95 -1.59 7.68
CA GLN A 53 2.69 -0.75 6.53
C GLN A 53 3.13 -1.41 5.19
N GLY A 54 3.97 -2.45 5.23
CA GLY A 54 4.46 -3.20 4.07
C GLY A 54 5.85 -2.73 3.61
N PHE A 55 6.62 -3.58 2.94
CA PHE A 55 8.00 -3.27 2.53
C PHE A 55 8.13 -2.02 1.63
N LEU A 56 7.08 -1.69 0.86
CA LEU A 56 6.97 -0.51 -0.01
C LEU A 56 6.54 0.79 0.69
N SER A 57 6.07 0.72 1.92
CA SER A 57 5.57 1.90 2.64
C SER A 57 6.67 2.70 3.34
N THR A 58 7.87 2.12 3.47
CA THR A 58 9.08 2.88 3.79
C THR A 58 9.45 3.71 2.57
N THR A 59 9.16 5.01 2.65
CA THR A 59 9.31 6.05 1.61
C THR A 59 10.58 5.92 0.76
N ILE A 60 11.70 5.50 1.35
CA ILE A 60 13.00 5.34 0.65
C ILE A 60 12.95 4.22 -0.39
N ASN A 61 12.36 3.06 -0.08
CA ASN A 61 12.31 1.93 -1.02
C ASN A 61 11.43 2.22 -2.23
N LEU A 62 10.32 2.94 -2.01
CA LEU A 62 9.45 3.39 -3.09
C LEU A 62 10.17 4.40 -3.99
N LEU A 63 10.90 5.35 -3.41
CA LEU A 63 11.71 6.32 -4.15
C LEU A 63 12.83 5.65 -4.95
N VAL A 64 13.56 4.70 -4.36
CA VAL A 64 14.62 3.96 -5.07
C VAL A 64 14.04 3.12 -6.20
N LYS A 65 12.91 2.45 -6.00
CA LYS A 65 12.20 1.72 -7.06
C LYS A 65 11.79 2.63 -8.23
N GLU A 66 11.49 3.91 -7.97
CA GLU A 66 11.09 4.88 -8.99
C GLU A 66 12.28 5.49 -9.72
N LEU A 67 13.30 5.91 -8.99
CA LEU A 67 14.46 6.63 -9.53
C LEU A 67 15.48 5.68 -10.16
N ASP A 68 15.61 4.47 -9.62
CA ASP A 68 16.55 3.45 -10.07
C ASP A 68 15.98 2.03 -9.86
N PRO A 69 15.10 1.57 -10.77
CA PRO A 69 14.48 0.24 -10.68
C PRO A 69 15.49 -0.91 -10.70
N GLU A 70 16.63 -0.72 -11.37
CA GLU A 70 17.67 -1.74 -11.49
C GLU A 70 18.40 -1.90 -10.16
N LEU A 71 18.82 -0.80 -9.54
CA LEU A 71 19.39 -0.80 -8.20
C LEU A 71 18.41 -1.39 -7.18
N TYR A 72 17.13 -1.03 -7.27
CA TYR A 72 16.10 -1.61 -6.41
C TYR A 72 16.05 -3.14 -6.56
N SER A 73 16.03 -3.66 -7.78
CA SER A 73 16.01 -5.11 -8.05
C SER A 73 17.26 -5.81 -7.50
N GLN A 74 18.43 -5.22 -7.70
CA GLN A 74 19.70 -5.74 -7.19
C GLN A 74 19.79 -5.70 -5.66
N ALA A 75 19.26 -4.66 -5.01
CA ALA A 75 19.26 -4.53 -3.55
C ALA A 75 18.20 -5.40 -2.89
N TYR A 76 17.02 -5.53 -3.53
CA TYR A 76 15.85 -6.22 -2.98
C TYR A 76 16.18 -7.63 -2.49
N LYS A 77 16.94 -8.41 -3.28
CA LYS A 77 17.37 -9.78 -2.94
C LYS A 77 18.18 -9.90 -1.64
N TYR A 78 18.83 -8.82 -1.20
CA TYR A 78 19.61 -8.79 0.04
C TYR A 78 18.80 -8.24 1.22
N LEU A 79 17.78 -7.43 0.95
CA LEU A 79 16.94 -6.77 1.96
C LEU A 79 15.80 -7.67 2.44
N VAL A 80 15.41 -8.68 1.66
CA VAL A 80 14.30 -9.57 1.99
C VAL A 80 14.76 -10.93 2.48
N HIS A 81 13.88 -11.60 3.22
CA HIS A 81 14.14 -12.93 3.74
C HIS A 81 14.42 -13.90 2.57
N ARG A 82 15.44 -14.76 2.71
CA ARG A 82 16.04 -15.58 1.64
C ARG A 82 15.08 -16.47 0.82
N GLY A 83 13.84 -16.65 1.26
CA GLY A 83 12.79 -17.38 0.53
C GLY A 83 11.93 -16.53 -0.41
N TYR A 84 12.18 -15.22 -0.52
CA TYR A 84 11.38 -14.28 -1.32
C TYR A 84 12.15 -13.43 -2.36
N PRO A 85 13.33 -13.81 -2.87
CA PRO A 85 14.09 -12.97 -3.82
C PRO A 85 13.30 -12.67 -5.09
N ASP A 86 12.46 -13.60 -5.55
CA ASP A 86 11.67 -13.48 -6.80
C ASP A 86 10.23 -12.98 -6.58
N PHE A 87 9.83 -12.72 -5.34
CA PHE A 87 8.45 -12.30 -5.00
C PHE A 87 8.41 -10.99 -4.19
N PRO A 88 8.78 -9.85 -4.80
CA PRO A 88 8.57 -8.54 -4.21
C PRO A 88 7.12 -8.30 -3.83
N ASN A 89 6.90 -8.02 -2.53
CA ASN A 89 5.67 -7.46 -1.99
C ASN A 89 4.43 -8.38 -2.02
N LYS A 90 4.63 -9.70 -1.85
CA LYS A 90 3.55 -10.68 -2.03
C LYS A 90 2.42 -10.62 -1.00
N SER A 91 2.66 -10.16 0.23
CA SER A 91 1.63 -10.20 1.28
C SER A 91 1.10 -8.82 1.64
N ARG A 92 -0.23 -8.64 1.63
CA ARG A 92 -0.93 -7.54 2.30
C ARG A 92 -1.59 -8.06 3.56
N LYS A 93 -1.26 -7.48 4.71
CA LYS A 93 -1.95 -7.80 5.96
C LYS A 93 -3.28 -7.08 6.02
N LEU A 94 -4.34 -7.85 6.23
CA LEU A 94 -5.70 -7.38 6.40
C LEU A 94 -6.14 -7.58 7.85
N THR A 95 -7.02 -6.71 8.34
CA THR A 95 -7.81 -6.97 9.54
C THR A 95 -8.87 -8.03 9.26
N ILE A 96 -9.49 -8.57 10.31
CA ILE A 96 -10.67 -9.44 10.19
C ILE A 96 -11.82 -8.78 9.40
N ASP A 97 -11.88 -7.45 9.41
CA ASP A 97 -12.87 -6.65 8.68
C ASP A 97 -12.45 -6.28 7.26
N ASN A 98 -11.45 -6.97 6.69
CA ASN A 98 -10.95 -6.72 5.35
C ASN A 98 -10.42 -5.29 5.16
N GLU A 99 -9.69 -4.77 6.16
CA GLU A 99 -9.01 -3.47 6.06
C GLU A 99 -7.50 -3.60 5.98
N LEU A 100 -6.88 -2.78 5.13
CA LEU A 100 -5.43 -2.62 5.13
C LEU A 100 -4.98 -1.90 6.40
N LEU A 101 -4.03 -2.52 7.10
CA LEU A 101 -3.45 -1.95 8.31
C LEU A 101 -2.68 -0.65 8.04
N GLY A 102 -2.81 0.27 9.00
CA GLY A 102 -1.95 1.43 9.17
C GLY A 102 -2.44 2.71 8.52
N TRP A 103 -3.48 2.71 7.70
CA TRP A 103 -3.94 3.95 7.06
C TRP A 103 -4.59 4.90 8.07
N CYS A 104 -4.11 6.15 8.11
CA CYS A 104 -4.59 7.22 8.97
C CYS A 104 -4.77 8.52 8.17
N VAL A 105 -5.66 9.38 8.65
CA VAL A 105 -5.86 10.74 8.12
C VAL A 105 -5.70 11.71 9.29
N LEU A 106 -4.79 12.67 9.15
CA LEU A 106 -4.73 13.84 10.03
C LEU A 106 -5.57 14.94 9.42
N THR A 107 -6.48 15.50 10.20
CA THR A 107 -7.31 16.64 9.83
C THR A 107 -6.80 17.88 10.57
N PRO A 108 -6.85 19.08 9.98
CA PRO A 108 -6.57 20.31 10.70
C PRO A 108 -7.55 20.46 11.88
N GLU A 109 -7.08 21.03 12.99
CA GLU A 109 -7.97 21.46 14.07
C GLU A 109 -9.03 22.43 13.51
N SER A 110 -10.27 22.20 13.93
CA SER A 110 -11.45 22.96 13.48
C SER A 110 -11.53 24.32 14.15
#